data_AF-A0A7R9H4J0-F1
#
_entry.id   AF-A0A7R9H4J0-F1
#
_cell.length_a   1.000
_cell.length_b   1.000
_cell.length_c   1.000
_cell.angle_alpha   90.00
_cell.angle_beta   90.00
_cell.angle_gamma   90.00
#
_symmetry.space_group_name_H-M   'P 1'
#
loop_
_entity.id
_entity.type
_entity.pdbx_description
1 polymer ?
#
loop_
_entity_poly.entity_id
_entity_poly.type
_entity_poly.pdbx_seq_one_letter_code
_entity_poly.pdbx_strand_id
1 'polypeptide(L)'
;MLITEQELDSFITLLECNELKGFFQLDVGCRLADKYLIAMVFIYFKRANILLEEYTIFHFYSALHLAHDLEEEEEELKYEIHVWALGSLWHKHYQKLLRGRDSLWFRMNYQGVVNLNTCEECRSQDFISGGSKGKFLLPPFTGLIVPPTPTIPVVQPTPPTSCNQCK
;
A
#
# COMPACT_ATOMS: atom_id res chain seq x y z
N MET A 1 7.54 -17.96 12.18
CA MET A 1 7.81 -17.72 10.74
C MET A 1 9.27 -17.35 10.61
N LEU A 2 10.04 -18.03 9.77
CA LEU A 2 11.45 -17.70 9.58
C LEU A 2 11.58 -16.62 8.49
N ILE A 3 12.21 -15.52 8.83
CA ILE A 3 12.55 -14.42 7.92
C ILE A 3 14.05 -14.52 7.64
N THR A 4 14.41 -14.49 6.37
CA THR A 4 15.82 -14.44 5.94
C THR A 4 16.26 -13.01 5.73
N GLU A 5 17.56 -12.74 5.92
CA GLU A 5 18.15 -11.42 5.62
C GLU A 5 17.90 -11.01 4.16
N GLN A 6 18.00 -11.95 3.22
CA GLN A 6 17.78 -11.68 1.79
C GLN A 6 16.35 -11.21 1.49
N GLU A 7 15.34 -11.80 2.14
CA GLU A 7 13.94 -11.36 1.99
C GLU A 7 13.74 -9.97 2.58
N LEU A 8 14.36 -9.69 3.73
CA LEU A 8 14.29 -8.38 4.36
C LEU A 8 14.95 -7.32 3.49
N ASP A 9 16.17 -7.57 3.01
CA ASP A 9 16.92 -6.65 2.14
C ASP A 9 16.19 -6.36 0.83
N SER A 10 15.58 -7.38 0.23
CA SER A 10 14.79 -7.24 -1.00
C SER A 10 13.54 -6.38 -0.75
N PHE A 11 12.90 -6.56 0.41
CA PHE A 11 11.74 -5.76 0.79
C PHE A 11 12.13 -4.31 1.09
N ILE A 12 13.22 -4.06 1.83
CA ILE A 12 13.74 -2.71 2.07
C ILE A 12 14.10 -2.02 0.75
N THR A 13 14.77 -2.75 -0.16
CA THR A 13 15.08 -2.25 -1.50
C THR A 13 13.82 -1.86 -2.27
N LEU A 14 12.73 -2.64 -2.14
CA LEU A 14 11.44 -2.29 -2.71
C LEU A 14 10.89 -0.98 -2.11
N LEU A 15 10.88 -0.83 -0.78
CA LEU A 15 10.45 0.41 -0.12
C LEU A 15 11.27 1.64 -0.53
N GLU A 16 12.53 1.42 -0.91
CA GLU A 16 13.44 2.46 -1.36
C GLU A 16 13.33 2.83 -2.85
N CYS A 17 12.43 2.20 -3.62
CA CYS A 17 12.19 2.61 -5.01
C CYS A 17 11.61 4.03 -5.07
N ASN A 18 11.80 4.72 -6.20
CA ASN A 18 11.42 6.13 -6.34
C ASN A 18 9.90 6.34 -6.16
N GLU A 19 9.11 5.41 -6.66
CA GLU A 19 7.66 5.44 -6.59
C GLU A 19 7.16 5.31 -5.14
N LEU A 20 7.65 4.31 -4.40
CA LEU A 20 7.26 4.11 -3.00
C LEU A 20 7.84 5.20 -2.08
N LYS A 21 9.07 5.68 -2.35
CA LYS A 21 9.61 6.86 -1.67
C LYS A 21 8.71 8.08 -1.83
N GLY A 22 8.23 8.33 -3.06
CA GLY A 22 7.29 9.43 -3.32
C GLY A 22 5.96 9.26 -2.57
N PHE A 23 5.44 8.03 -2.53
CA PHE A 23 4.25 7.68 -1.74
C PHE A 23 4.44 7.96 -0.25
N PHE A 24 5.51 7.48 0.37
CA PHE A 24 5.78 7.72 1.81
C PHE A 24 6.03 9.19 2.14
N GLN A 25 6.62 9.96 1.22
CA GLN A 25 6.82 11.40 1.40
C GLN A 25 5.51 12.18 1.39
N LEU A 26 4.52 11.72 0.63
CA LEU A 26 3.21 12.36 0.54
C LEU A 26 2.22 11.86 1.60
N ASP A 27 2.43 10.67 2.18
CA ASP A 27 1.71 10.18 3.35
C ASP A 27 2.27 10.76 4.67
N VAL A 28 2.29 12.09 4.79
CA VAL A 28 2.88 12.82 5.93
C VAL A 28 2.22 12.42 7.27
N GLY A 29 0.94 12.05 7.24
CA GLY A 29 0.19 11.58 8.41
C GLY A 29 0.37 10.10 8.74
N CYS A 30 1.09 9.33 7.90
CA CYS A 30 1.18 7.88 7.97
C CYS A 30 -0.20 7.21 8.03
N ARG A 31 -1.21 7.76 7.34
CA ARG A 31 -2.58 7.22 7.36
C ARG A 31 -2.73 6.05 6.40
N LEU A 32 -1.95 6.03 5.32
CA LEU A 32 -2.00 4.98 4.31
C LEU A 32 -1.01 3.87 4.59
N ALA A 33 0.17 4.19 5.12
CA ALA A 33 1.21 3.20 5.38
C ALA A 33 2.01 3.55 6.63
N ASP A 34 1.38 3.37 7.79
CA ASP A 34 2.11 3.41 9.06
C ASP A 34 3.08 2.21 9.19
N LYS A 35 3.93 2.26 10.21
CA LYS A 35 4.91 1.19 10.48
C LYS A 35 4.28 -0.19 10.71
N TYR A 36 3.04 -0.27 11.18
CA TYR A 36 2.33 -1.53 11.44
C TYR A 36 1.77 -2.11 10.15
N LEU A 37 1.13 -1.29 9.32
CA LEU A 37 0.65 -1.67 8.00
C LEU A 37 1.80 -2.11 7.10
N ILE A 38 2.94 -1.41 7.11
CA ILE A 38 4.14 -1.83 6.36
C ILE A 38 4.66 -3.18 6.89
N ALA A 39 4.65 -3.41 8.21
CA ALA A 39 5.01 -4.71 8.78
C ALA A 39 4.05 -5.82 8.35
N MET A 40 2.74 -5.54 8.34
CA MET A 40 1.73 -6.47 7.87
C MET A 40 1.92 -6.83 6.40
N VAL A 41 2.24 -5.86 5.55
CA VAL A 41 2.58 -6.11 4.14
C VAL A 41 3.73 -7.11 4.00
N PHE A 42 4.80 -6.95 4.77
CA PHE A 42 5.92 -7.91 4.73
C PHE A 42 5.52 -9.30 5.24
N ILE A 43 4.74 -9.36 6.32
CA ILE A 43 4.20 -10.62 6.87
C ILE A 43 3.30 -11.30 5.83
N TYR A 44 2.53 -10.53 5.07
CA TYR A 44 1.69 -11.04 3.98
C TYR A 44 2.51 -11.60 2.82
N PHE A 45 3.62 -10.95 2.45
CA PHE A 45 4.54 -11.51 1.46
C PHE A 45 5.08 -12.87 1.91
N LYS A 46 5.46 -12.97 3.18
CA LYS A 46 5.93 -14.22 3.79
C LYS A 46 4.85 -15.29 3.85
N ARG A 47 3.64 -14.97 4.32
CA ARG A 47 2.53 -15.93 4.41
C ARG A 47 2.07 -16.41 3.03
N ALA A 48 2.08 -15.55 2.03
CA ALA A 48 1.72 -15.89 0.65
C ALA A 48 2.86 -16.57 -0.13
N ASN A 49 4.03 -16.77 0.49
CA ASN A 49 5.24 -17.28 -0.14
C ASN A 49 5.55 -16.54 -1.46
N ILE A 50 5.50 -15.20 -1.43
CA ILE A 50 5.89 -14.36 -2.57
C ILE A 50 7.38 -14.57 -2.82
N LEU A 51 7.76 -14.88 -4.07
CA LEU A 51 9.17 -15.05 -4.43
C LEU A 51 9.87 -13.69 -4.49
N LEU A 52 11.19 -13.65 -4.31
CA LEU A 52 11.94 -12.38 -4.31
C LEU A 52 11.80 -11.61 -5.63
N GLU A 53 11.70 -12.31 -6.75
CA GLU A 53 11.49 -11.74 -8.08
C GLU A 53 10.09 -11.13 -8.22
N GLU A 54 9.14 -11.54 -7.37
CA GLU A 54 7.79 -11.03 -7.30
C GLU A 54 7.67 -9.84 -6.32
N TYR A 55 8.74 -9.35 -5.70
CA TYR A 55 8.71 -8.18 -4.82
C TYR A 55 8.55 -6.90 -5.66
N THR A 56 7.29 -6.61 -6.00
CA THR A 56 6.92 -5.51 -6.90
C THR A 56 6.05 -4.49 -6.17
N ILE A 57 6.03 -3.26 -6.68
CA ILE A 57 5.16 -2.17 -6.21
C ILE A 57 3.68 -2.59 -6.26
N PHE A 58 3.29 -3.37 -7.27
CA PHE A 58 1.92 -3.87 -7.40
C PHE A 58 1.56 -4.86 -6.28
N HIS A 59 2.44 -5.80 -5.94
CA HIS A 59 2.21 -6.69 -4.80
C HIS A 59 2.21 -5.94 -3.47
N PHE A 60 3.07 -4.92 -3.33
CA PHE A 60 3.07 -4.05 -2.16
C PHE A 60 1.70 -3.39 -1.97
N TYR A 61 1.17 -2.69 -2.99
CA TYR A 61 -0.14 -2.05 -2.86
C TYR A 61 -1.30 -3.04 -2.73
N SER A 62 -1.20 -4.23 -3.33
CA SER A 62 -2.21 -5.29 -3.16
C SER A 62 -2.25 -5.77 -1.70
N ALA A 63 -1.09 -5.98 -1.08
CA ALA A 63 -0.98 -6.35 0.32
C ALA A 63 -1.37 -5.21 1.26
N LEU A 64 -1.02 -3.97 0.92
CA LEU A 64 -1.37 -2.80 1.72
C LEU A 64 -2.88 -2.58 1.71
N HIS A 65 -3.53 -2.74 0.56
CA HIS A 65 -4.99 -2.71 0.47
C HIS A 65 -5.63 -3.83 1.32
N LEU A 66 -5.05 -5.04 1.32
CA LEU A 66 -5.53 -6.12 2.18
C LEU A 66 -5.41 -5.78 3.67
N ALA A 67 -4.31 -5.14 4.08
CA ALA A 67 -4.11 -4.72 5.46
C ALA A 67 -5.18 -3.69 5.88
N HIS A 68 -5.44 -2.70 5.02
CA HIS A 68 -6.53 -1.73 5.22
C HIS A 68 -7.89 -2.40 5.30
N ASP A 69 -8.20 -3.39 4.47
CA ASP A 69 -9.48 -4.11 4.54
C ASP A 69 -9.70 -4.88 5.85
N LEU A 70 -8.62 -5.21 6.56
CA LEU A 70 -8.67 -6.01 7.78
C LEU A 70 -8.54 -5.17 9.07
N GLU A 71 -7.84 -4.04 9.03
CA GLU A 71 -7.55 -3.23 10.21
C GLU A 71 -8.25 -1.86 10.20
N GLU A 72 -8.54 -1.28 9.03
CA GLU A 72 -9.06 0.10 8.91
C GLU A 72 -10.52 0.14 8.48
N GLU A 73 -11.33 0.91 9.21
CA GLU A 73 -12.76 1.08 8.91
C GLU A 73 -13.02 2.19 7.87
N GLU A 74 -12.04 3.06 7.62
CA GLU A 74 -12.19 4.23 6.75
C GLU A 74 -12.00 3.88 5.27
N GLU A 75 -13.12 3.64 4.58
CA GLU A 75 -13.15 3.25 3.16
C GLU A 75 -12.52 4.30 2.22
N GLU A 76 -12.53 5.57 2.62
CA GLU A 76 -12.01 6.69 1.82
C GLU A 76 -10.49 6.60 1.60
N LEU A 77 -9.75 6.12 2.60
CA LEU A 77 -8.31 5.90 2.51
C LEU A 77 -7.95 4.84 1.47
N LYS A 78 -8.83 3.85 1.26
CA LYS A 78 -8.60 2.79 0.27
C LYS A 78 -8.60 3.36 -1.14
N TYR A 79 -9.41 4.38 -1.44
CA TYR A 79 -9.38 5.03 -2.75
C TYR A 79 -8.06 5.74 -3.04
N GLU A 80 -7.39 6.28 -2.00
CA GLU A 80 -6.05 6.84 -2.17
C GLU A 80 -5.04 5.75 -2.57
N ILE A 81 -5.12 4.56 -1.95
CA ILE A 81 -4.28 3.40 -2.35
C ILE A 81 -4.51 3.03 -3.82
N HIS A 82 -5.75 3.09 -4.31
CA HIS A 82 -6.04 2.83 -5.72
C HIS A 82 -5.39 3.85 -6.66
N VAL A 83 -5.43 5.14 -6.30
CA VAL A 83 -4.77 6.22 -7.06
C VAL A 83 -3.27 5.96 -7.13
N TRP A 84 -2.64 5.60 -6.02
CA TRP A 84 -1.21 5.31 -5.96
C TRP A 84 -0.82 4.06 -6.75
N ALA A 85 -1.63 3.00 -6.69
CA ALA A 85 -1.33 1.73 -7.33
C ALA A 85 -1.56 1.73 -8.86
N LEU A 86 -2.52 2.52 -9.35
CA LEU A 86 -3.03 2.43 -10.73
C LEU A 86 -3.01 3.77 -11.49
N GLY A 87 -2.69 4.88 -10.82
CA GLY A 87 -2.63 6.21 -11.39
C GLY A 87 -4.00 6.85 -11.65
N SER A 88 -4.03 7.85 -12.53
CA SER A 88 -5.20 8.71 -12.78
C SER A 88 -6.44 7.98 -13.33
N LEU A 89 -6.26 6.80 -13.94
CA LEU A 89 -7.34 5.97 -14.48
C LEU A 89 -7.71 4.79 -13.56
N TRP A 90 -7.39 4.89 -12.26
CA TRP A 90 -7.64 3.82 -11.29
C TRP A 90 -9.07 3.30 -11.31
N HIS A 91 -10.08 4.16 -11.46
CA HIS A 91 -11.51 3.79 -11.51
C HIS A 91 -11.85 2.80 -12.64
N LYS A 92 -11.04 2.73 -13.71
CA LYS A 92 -11.22 1.73 -14.79
C LYS A 92 -10.50 0.42 -14.52
N HIS A 93 -9.51 0.43 -13.63
CA HIS A 93 -8.57 -0.66 -13.43
C HIS A 93 -8.56 -1.20 -11.99
N TYR A 94 -9.36 -0.66 -11.08
CA TYR A 94 -9.38 -1.02 -9.65
C TYR A 94 -9.60 -2.54 -9.45
N GLN A 95 -10.41 -3.16 -10.31
CA GLN A 95 -10.61 -4.62 -10.31
C GLN A 95 -9.30 -5.42 -10.46
N LYS A 96 -8.28 -4.88 -11.14
CA LYS A 96 -6.96 -5.52 -11.23
C LYS A 96 -6.29 -5.56 -9.86
N LEU A 97 -6.33 -4.44 -9.11
CA LEU A 97 -5.77 -4.38 -7.75
C LEU A 97 -6.54 -5.33 -6.82
N LEU A 98 -7.88 -5.33 -6.88
CA LEU A 98 -8.71 -6.24 -6.08
C LEU A 98 -8.40 -7.72 -6.37
N ARG A 99 -8.20 -8.09 -7.64
CA ARG A 99 -7.77 -9.47 -7.99
C ARG A 99 -6.38 -9.80 -7.44
N GLY A 100 -5.45 -8.84 -7.47
CA GLY A 100 -4.13 -9.00 -6.86
C GLY A 100 -4.22 -9.23 -5.35
N ARG A 101 -5.03 -8.42 -4.67
CA ARG A 101 -5.35 -8.55 -3.25
C ARG A 101 -5.96 -9.92 -2.93
N ASP A 102 -6.99 -10.33 -3.67
CA ASP A 102 -7.69 -11.60 -3.44
C ASP A 102 -6.78 -12.81 -3.70
N SER A 103 -5.92 -12.73 -4.72
CA SER A 103 -4.90 -13.74 -5.01
C SER A 103 -3.91 -13.88 -3.86
N LEU A 104 -3.44 -12.75 -3.32
CA LEU A 104 -2.54 -12.73 -2.18
C LEU A 104 -3.22 -13.33 -0.94
N TRP A 105 -4.48 -12.94 -0.67
CA TRP A 105 -5.27 -13.44 0.45
C TRP A 105 -5.53 -14.96 0.34
N PHE A 106 -5.76 -15.45 -0.87
CA PHE A 106 -5.86 -16.88 -1.14
C PHE A 106 -4.54 -17.62 -0.90
N ARG A 107 -3.39 -17.10 -1.38
CA ARG A 107 -2.06 -17.71 -1.21
C ARG A 107 -1.67 -17.89 0.26
N MET A 108 -2.08 -16.95 1.12
CA MET A 108 -1.88 -17.03 2.57
C MET A 108 -2.96 -17.84 3.31
N ASN A 109 -3.76 -18.65 2.59
CA ASN A 109 -4.84 -19.47 3.13
C ASN A 109 -5.83 -18.65 3.98
N TYR A 110 -6.12 -17.43 3.53
CA TYR A 110 -6.99 -16.45 4.19
C TYR A 110 -6.55 -16.00 5.60
N GLN A 111 -5.32 -16.30 6.02
CA GLN A 111 -4.81 -15.96 7.34
C GLN A 111 -4.40 -14.49 7.43
N GLY A 112 -5.38 -13.58 7.40
CA GLY A 112 -5.20 -12.12 7.39
C GLY A 112 -4.76 -11.51 8.72
N VAL A 113 -5.18 -12.11 9.84
CA VAL A 113 -4.98 -11.55 11.18
C VAL A 113 -3.50 -11.59 11.55
N VAL A 114 -2.94 -10.44 11.88
CA VAL A 114 -1.55 -10.30 12.36
C VAL A 114 -1.59 -9.76 13.77
N ASN A 115 -0.98 -10.46 14.73
CA ASN A 115 -0.90 -9.94 16.09
C ASN A 115 0.25 -8.92 16.20
N LEU A 116 0.13 -8.00 17.16
CA LEU A 116 1.15 -6.98 17.42
C LEU A 116 2.53 -7.59 17.64
N ASN A 117 2.62 -8.70 18.38
CA ASN A 117 3.88 -9.39 18.66
C ASN A 117 4.59 -9.86 17.39
N THR A 118 3.86 -10.32 16.36
CA THR A 118 4.43 -10.73 15.06
C THR A 118 4.98 -9.51 14.32
N CYS A 119 4.29 -8.37 14.39
CA CYS A 119 4.79 -7.10 13.85
C CYS A 119 6.04 -6.63 14.60
N GLU A 120 6.07 -6.78 15.92
CA GLU A 120 7.22 -6.43 16.76
C GLU A 120 8.43 -7.34 16.52
N GLU A 121 8.22 -8.65 16.33
CA GLU A 121 9.27 -9.60 15.96
C GLU A 121 9.92 -9.22 14.63
N CYS A 122 9.14 -8.80 13.62
CA CYS A 122 9.68 -8.27 12.37
C CYS A 122 10.52 -7.00 12.61
N ARG A 123 10.08 -6.14 13.53
CA ARG A 123 10.78 -4.90 13.92
C ARG A 123 12.05 -5.14 14.73
N SER A 124 12.11 -6.17 15.56
CA SER A 124 13.31 -6.58 16.31
C SER A 124 14.40 -7.14 15.40
N GLN A 125 14.07 -7.52 14.16
CA GLN A 125 15.05 -7.88 13.13
C GLN A 125 15.44 -6.68 12.25
N ASP A 126 15.54 -5.48 12.83
CA ASP A 126 15.98 -4.22 12.19
C ASP A 126 15.07 -3.64 11.07
N PHE A 127 13.80 -4.03 10.99
CA PHE A 127 12.86 -3.52 9.98
C PHE A 127 12.45 -2.04 10.15
N ILE A 128 12.38 -1.49 11.38
CA ILE A 128 11.84 -0.12 11.65
C ILE A 128 12.70 0.70 12.63
N SER A 129 13.71 0.11 13.27
CA SER A 129 14.63 0.82 14.16
C SER A 129 15.94 1.04 13.44
N GLY A 130 16.20 2.26 12.97
CA GLY A 130 17.39 2.62 12.19
C GLY A 130 18.69 2.03 12.76
N GLY A 131 19.19 0.98 12.10
CA GLY A 131 20.46 0.33 12.36
C GLY A 131 21.41 0.54 11.18
N SER A 132 22.26 1.57 11.27
CA SER A 132 23.53 1.80 10.56
C SER A 132 23.66 1.70 9.02
N LYS A 133 22.66 1.27 8.23
CA LYS A 133 22.67 1.45 6.76
C LYS A 133 21.25 1.73 6.25
N GLY A 134 21.02 2.96 5.79
CA GLY A 134 19.72 3.38 5.23
C GLY A 134 18.85 4.07 6.27
N LYS A 135 18.81 5.40 6.21
CA LYS A 135 17.84 6.18 6.99
C LYS A 135 16.48 6.03 6.30
N PHE A 136 15.62 5.13 6.79
CA PHE A 136 14.17 5.27 6.57
C PHE A 136 13.72 6.46 7.42
N LEU A 137 13.99 7.68 6.93
CA LEU A 137 13.42 8.90 7.45
C LEU A 137 11.96 8.93 7.00
N LEU A 138 11.09 8.18 7.69
CA LEU A 138 9.76 8.73 7.94
C LEU A 138 10.03 10.07 8.64
N PRO A 139 9.53 11.19 8.10
CA PRO A 139 9.81 12.49 8.69
C PRO A 139 9.40 12.46 10.16
N PRO A 140 10.23 13.00 11.08
CA PRO A 140 9.83 13.12 12.48
C PRO A 140 8.53 13.93 12.54
N PHE A 141 7.59 13.45 13.34
CA PHE A 141 6.36 14.15 13.71
C PHE A 141 6.69 15.61 14.10
N THR A 142 6.56 16.53 13.15
CA THR A 142 6.51 17.96 13.42
C THR A 142 5.18 18.43 12.87
N GLY A 143 4.33 18.86 13.80
CA GLY A 143 2.91 19.05 13.57
C GLY A 143 2.56 20.04 12.46
N LEU A 144 1.33 19.88 12.01
CA LEU A 144 0.49 20.90 11.36
C LEU A 144 1.15 21.61 10.17
N ILE A 145 1.16 20.93 9.04
CA ILE A 145 0.85 21.60 7.77
C ILE A 145 -0.27 20.79 7.14
N VAL A 146 -1.50 21.33 7.19
CA VAL A 146 -2.62 20.80 6.41
C VAL A 146 -2.29 21.08 4.94
N PRO A 147 -2.06 20.07 4.09
CA PRO A 147 -1.95 20.31 2.66
C PRO A 147 -3.31 20.80 2.14
N PRO A 148 -3.35 21.74 1.19
CA PRO A 148 -4.61 22.18 0.61
C PRO A 148 -5.29 20.98 -0.04
N THR A 149 -6.54 20.73 0.35
CA THR A 149 -7.41 19.71 -0.25
C THR A 149 -7.34 19.85 -1.78
N PRO A 150 -6.96 18.81 -2.54
CA PRO A 150 -7.09 18.84 -3.98
C PRO A 150 -8.58 18.85 -4.30
N THR A 151 -9.10 20.02 -4.66
CA THR A 151 -10.47 20.18 -5.16
C THR A 151 -10.59 19.38 -6.45
N ILE A 152 -11.07 18.13 -6.36
CA ILE A 152 -11.49 17.37 -7.53
C ILE A 152 -12.65 18.17 -8.14
N PRO A 153 -12.55 18.64 -9.41
CA PRO A 153 -13.67 19.31 -10.04
C PRO A 153 -14.82 18.31 -10.15
N VAL A 154 -15.95 18.65 -9.51
CA VAL A 154 -17.21 17.95 -9.67
C VAL A 154 -17.61 18.03 -11.14
N VAL A 155 -17.33 16.97 -11.91
CA VAL A 155 -17.82 16.83 -13.27
C VAL A 155 -19.32 16.59 -13.17
N GLN A 156 -20.12 17.64 -13.38
CA GLN A 156 -21.55 17.48 -13.53
C GLN A 156 -21.84 16.67 -14.80
N PRO A 157 -22.70 15.64 -14.74
CA PRO A 157 -23.07 14.87 -15.92
C PRO A 157 -23.81 15.79 -16.91
N THR A 158 -23.25 15.98 -18.10
CA THR A 158 -23.96 16.63 -19.20
C THR A 158 -25.02 15.68 -19.77
N PRO A 159 -26.22 16.17 -20.09
CA PRO A 159 -27.29 15.34 -20.62
C PRO A 159 -26.92 14.77 -22.01
N PRO A 160 -27.40 13.56 -22.36
CA PRO A 160 -27.05 12.92 -23.62
C PRO A 160 -27.56 13.75 -24.80
N THR A 161 -26.64 14.12 -25.69
CA THR A 161 -26.98 14.77 -26.95
C THR A 161 -27.67 13.75 -27.87
N SER A 162 -28.92 14.02 -28.21
CA SER A 162 -29.71 13.28 -29.20
C SER A 162 -28.98 13.22 -30.55
N CYS A 163 -28.40 12.07 -30.89
CA CYS A 163 -27.82 11.82 -32.21
C CYS A 163 -28.94 11.60 -33.23
N ASN A 164 -29.31 12.65 -33.96
CA ASN A 164 -30.23 12.58 -35.09
C ASN A 164 -29.48 12.34 -36.39
N GLN A 165 -28.82 11.20 -36.56
CA GLN A 165 -28.29 10.78 -37.87
C GLN A 165 -28.24 9.25 -37.98
N CYS A 166 -29.41 8.65 -38.18
CA CYS A 166 -29.59 7.41 -38.92
C CYS A 166 -30.87 7.58 -39.78
N LYS A 167 -30.69 8.00 -41.03
CA LYS A 167 -31.63 7.79 -42.14
C LYS A 167 -30.83 7.32 -43.34
#